data_AF-K9V588-F1
#
_entry.id   AF-K9V588-F1
#
_cell.length_a   1.000
_cell.length_b   1.000
_cell.length_c   1.000
_cell.angle_alpha   90.00
_cell.angle_beta   90.00
_cell.angle_gamma   90.00
#
_symmetry.space_group_name_H-M   'P 1'
#
loop_
_entity.id
_entity.type
_entity.pdbx_description
1 polymer ?
#
loop_
_entity_poly.entity_id
_entity_poly.type
_entity_poly.pdbx_seq_one_letter_code
_entity_poly.pdbx_strand_id
1 'polypeptide(L)' 'MSSEKNNIKFPLWQYLNQPLFSGDQPPEFNPRQFALIYRIGLLKRCFERECDAKRQY' A
#
# COMPACT_ATOMS: atom_id res chain seq x y z
N MET A 1 13.04 -25.35 2.89
CA MET A 1 13.30 -24.27 1.91
C MET A 1 12.98 -22.94 2.58
N SER A 2 13.98 -22.32 3.21
CA SER A 2 13.87 -21.00 3.81
C SER A 2 13.87 -19.96 2.69
N SER A 3 12.66 -19.55 2.28
CA SER A 3 12.49 -18.39 1.41
C SER A 3 13.03 -17.18 2.17
N GLU A 4 14.26 -16.77 1.87
CA GLU A 4 14.81 -15.51 2.32
C GLU A 4 13.89 -14.41 1.81
N LYS A 5 13.04 -13.92 2.71
CA LYS A 5 12.13 -12.81 2.45
C LYS A 5 13.01 -11.60 2.25
N ASN A 6 13.39 -11.37 0.99
CA ASN A 6 14.02 -10.14 0.56
C ASN A 6 13.20 -8.99 1.15
N ASN A 7 13.75 -8.35 2.19
CA ASN A 7 13.15 -7.25 2.94
C ASN A 7 13.14 -5.98 2.09
N ILE A 8 12.65 -6.08 0.86
CA ILE A 8 12.36 -4.95 0.01
C ILE A 8 11.14 -4.30 0.65
N LYS A 9 11.42 -3.40 1.59
CA LYS A 9 10.48 -2.53 2.30
C LYS A 9 9.68 -1.62 1.36
N PHE A 10 10.03 -1.63 0.08
CA PHE A 10 9.43 -0.86 -1.00
C PHE A 10 8.44 -1.72 -1.81
N PRO A 11 7.18 -1.28 -1.97
CA PRO A 11 6.18 -1.96 -2.78
C PRO A 11 6.45 -1.75 -4.28
N LEU A 12 7.52 -2.38 -4.80
CA LEU A 12 8.01 -2.19 -6.17
C LEU A 12 6.93 -2.54 -7.21
N TRP A 13 6.23 -3.65 -7.02
CA TRP A 13 5.16 -4.08 -7.92
C TRP A 13 3.99 -3.11 -7.97
N GLN A 14 3.60 -2.53 -6.82
CA GLN A 14 2.51 -1.57 -6.75
C GLN A 14 2.92 -0.21 -7.31
N TYR A 15 4.20 0.15 -7.19
CA TYR A 15 4.75 1.34 -7.82
C TYR A 15 4.75 1.20 -9.35
N LEU A 16 5.11 0.03 -9.90
CA LEU A 16 5.07 -0.19 -11.34
C LEU A 16 3.64 -0.27 -11.91
N ASN A 17 2.69 -0.76 -11.11
CA ASN A 17 1.27 -0.85 -11.48
C ASN A 17 0.46 0.39 -11.08
N GLN A 18 1.11 1.54 -10.89
CA GLN A 18 0.42 2.79 -10.62
C GLN A 18 -0.57 3.12 -11.75
N PRO A 19 -1.77 3.58 -11.44
CA PRO A 19 -2.70 4.07 -12.44
C PRO A 19 -2.25 5.43 -12.97
N LEU A 20 -1.37 5.43 -13.98
CA LEU A 20 -0.74 6.64 -14.52
C LEU A 20 -1.72 7.63 -15.17
N PHE A 21 -2.92 7.15 -15.52
CA PHE A 21 -3.92 7.90 -16.29
C PHE A 21 -5.29 7.99 -15.60
N SER A 22 -5.38 7.67 -14.29
CA SER A 22 -6.64 7.84 -13.57
C SER A 22 -6.83 9.29 -13.17
N GLY A 23 -7.98 9.86 -13.52
CA GLY A 23 -8.31 11.26 -13.20
C GLY A 23 -8.49 11.53 -11.69
N ASP A 24 -8.58 10.48 -10.88
CA ASP A 24 -8.82 10.60 -9.45
C ASP A 24 -7.58 11.07 -8.67
N GLN A 25 -6.37 10.71 -9.12
CA GLN A 25 -5.12 11.11 -8.44
C GLN A 25 -3.96 11.24 -9.43
N PRO A 26 -3.14 12.31 -9.32
CA PRO A 26 -1.93 12.43 -10.12
C PRO A 26 -0.95 11.30 -9.75
N PRO A 27 -0.27 10.68 -10.72
CA PRO A 27 0.70 9.63 -10.46
C PRO A 27 1.90 10.16 -9.64
N GLU A 28 2.26 9.41 -8.59
CA GLU A 28 3.39 9.74 -7.72
C GLU A 28 4.67 9.08 -8.23
N PHE A 29 5.48 9.84 -8.97
CA PHE A 29 6.75 9.38 -9.53
C PHE A 29 7.92 9.40 -8.54
N ASN A 30 7.74 9.95 -7.33
CA ASN A 30 8.76 9.87 -6.30
C ASN A 30 8.62 8.55 -5.52
N PRO A 31 9.54 7.59 -5.66
CA PRO A 31 9.42 6.28 -5.02
C PRO A 31 9.39 6.37 -3.49
N ARG A 32 10.10 7.32 -2.88
CA ARG A 32 10.05 7.50 -1.42
C ARG A 32 8.67 7.95 -0.95
N GLN A 33 8.07 8.88 -1.69
CA GLN A 33 6.75 9.43 -1.37
C GLN A 33 5.67 8.38 -1.59
N PHE A 34 5.73 7.63 -2.69
CA PHE A 34 4.83 6.52 -2.94
C PHE A 34 4.88 5.46 -1.82
N ALA A 35 6.09 5.09 -1.36
CA ALA A 35 6.24 4.10 -0.30
C ALA A 35 5.54 4.50 1.01
N LEU A 36 5.61 5.79 1.36
CA LEU A 36 4.93 6.34 2.53
C LEU A 36 3.41 6.31 2.36
N ILE A 37 2.91 6.83 1.24
CA ILE A 37 1.48 6.86 0.91
C ILE A 37 0.90 5.45 0.91
N TYR A 38 1.59 4.50 0.26
CA TYR A 38 1.18 3.10 0.17
C TYR A 38 1.07 2.46 1.56
N ARG A 39 2.04 2.68 2.44
CA ARG A 39 2.01 2.15 3.81
C ARG A 39 0.86 2.74 4.64
N ILE A 40 0.65 4.04 4.54
CA ILE A 40 -0.47 4.71 5.22
C ILE A 40 -1.81 4.11 4.73
N GLY A 41 -1.95 3.89 3.42
CA GLY A 41 -3.13 3.26 2.84
C GLY A 41 -3.38 1.84 3.36
N LEU A 42 -2.32 1.04 3.51
CA LEU A 42 -2.42 -0.29 4.12
C LEU A 42 -2.89 -0.22 5.58
N LEU A 43 -2.30 0.67 6.37
CA LEU A 43 -2.67 0.85 7.78
C LEU A 43 -4.14 1.27 7.91
N LYS A 44 -4.62 2.20 7.07
CA LYS A 44 -6.03 2.61 7.05
C LYS A 44 -6.95 1.43 6.77
N ARG A 45 -6.66 0.62 5.75
CA ARG A 45 -7.47 -0.57 5.40
C ARG A 45 -7.48 -1.62 6.51
N CYS A 46 -6.34 -1.85 7.16
CA CYS A 46 -6.27 -2.76 8.31
C CYS A 46 -7.10 -2.23 9.48
N PHE A 47 -7.02 -0.93 9.73
CA PHE A 47 -7.77 -0.27 10.79
C PHE A 47 -9.28 -0.31 10.53
N GLU A 48 -9.72 -0.03 9.31
CA GLU A 48 -11.12 -0.17 8.89
C GLU A 48 -11.63 -1.60 9.09
N ARG A 49 -10.84 -2.61 8.69
CA ARG A 49 -11.18 -4.02 8.90
C ARG A 49 -11.30 -4.43 10.36
N GLU A 50 -10.42 -3.94 11.24
CA GLU A 50 -10.53 -4.20 12.67
C GLU A 50 -11.76 -3.55 13.30
N CYS A 51 -12.12 -2.34 12.85
CA CYS A 51 -13.34 -1.66 13.29
C CYS A 51 -14.60 -2.40 12.84
N ASP A 52 -14.64 -2.91 11.60
CA ASP A 52 -15.77 -3.70 11.09
C ASP A 52 -15.91 -5.03 11.84
N ALA A 53 -14.80 -5.70 12.15
CA ALA A 53 -14.82 -6.94 12.93
C ALA A 53 -15.31 -6.74 14.37
N LYS A 54 -14.98 -5.60 15.00
CA LYS A 54 -15.47 -5.26 16.35
C LYS A 54 -16.93 -4.83 16.38
N ARG A 55 -17.51 -4.41 15.24
CA ARG A 55 -18.91 -3.98 15.15
C ARG A 55 -19.90 -5.15 15.06
N GLN A 56 -19.41 -6.35 14.77
CA GLN A 56 -20.20 -7.58 14.63
C GLN A 56 -20.39 -8.34 15.96
N TYR A 57 -19.98 -7.77 17.11
CA TYR A 57 -20.16 -8.34 18.46
C TYR A 57 -21.01 -7.45 19.36
#